data_AF-A0A0E3M874-F1
#
_entry.id   AF-A0A0E3M874-F1
#
_cell.length_a   1.000
_cell.length_b   1.000
_cell.length_c   1.000
_cell.angle_alpha   90.00
_cell.angle_beta   90.00
_cell.angle_gamma   90.00
#
_symmetry.space_group_name_H-M   'P 1'
#
loop_
_entity.id
_entity.type
_entity.pdbx_description
1 polymer ?
#
loop_
_entity_poly.entity_id
_entity_poly.type
_entity_poly.pdbx_seq_one_letter_code
_entity_poly.pdbx_strand_id
1 'polypeptide(L)' 'MNENEIREKVEMYVKSSGVKYVFIATKIGVHRSTLCHFMKNDRRTADKVKNGLVDFLKELGVL' A
#
# COMPACT_ATOMS: atom_id res chain seq x y z
N MET A 1 -1.94 11.25 -6.56
CA MET A 1 -2.70 9.98 -6.58
C MET A 1 -3.79 10.01 -5.52
N ASN A 2 -5.00 9.62 -5.91
CA ASN A 2 -6.10 9.34 -4.98
C ASN A 2 -5.92 7.94 -4.34
N GLU A 3 -6.72 7.62 -3.33
CA GLU A 3 -6.57 6.35 -2.61
C GLU A 3 -6.87 5.11 -3.47
N ASN A 4 -7.80 5.21 -4.42
CA ASN A 4 -8.16 4.10 -5.31
C ASN A 4 -7.00 3.73 -6.23
N GLU A 5 -6.34 4.73 -6.84
CA GLU A 5 -5.15 4.51 -7.67
C GLU A 5 -4.01 3.84 -6.87
N ILE A 6 -3.84 4.22 -5.60
CA ILE A 6 -2.83 3.61 -4.73
C ILE A 6 -3.17 2.13 -4.50
N ARG A 7 -4.43 1.82 -4.17
CA ARG A 7 -4.89 0.43 -3.95
C ARG A 7 -4.66 -0.42 -5.21
N GLU A 8 -5.06 0.08 -6.37
CA GLU A 8 -4.90 -0.62 -7.65
C GLU A 8 -3.43 -0.93 -7.96
N LYS A 9 -2.53 0.06 -7.83
CA LYS A 9 -1.09 -0.15 -8.06
C LYS A 9 -0.49 -1.15 -7.07
N VAL A 10 -0.86 -1.08 -5.79
CA VAL A 10 -0.41 -2.03 -4.77
C VAL A 10 -0.92 -3.44 -5.09
N GLU A 11 -2.18 -3.60 -5.49
CA GLU A 11 -2.72 -4.90 -5.91
C GLU A 11 -1.99 -5.47 -7.12
N MET A 12 -1.75 -4.65 -8.15
CA MET A 12 -1.00 -5.07 -9.33
C MET A 12 0.40 -5.55 -8.96
N TYR A 13 1.11 -4.81 -8.10
CA TYR A 13 2.42 -5.20 -7.61
C TYR A 13 2.39 -6.52 -6.83
N VAL A 14 1.43 -6.70 -5.92
CA VAL A 14 1.27 -7.95 -5.16
C VAL A 14 1.02 -9.13 -6.09
N LYS A 15 0.17 -8.95 -7.10
CA LYS A 15 -0.15 -9.98 -8.11
C LYS A 15 1.05 -10.32 -9.00
N SER A 16 1.83 -9.34 -9.42
CA SER A 16 2.95 -9.54 -10.35
C SER A 16 4.23 -10.05 -9.67
N SER A 17 4.53 -9.57 -8.46
CA SER A 17 5.76 -9.92 -7.72
C SER A 17 5.63 -11.15 -6.82
N GLY A 18 4.39 -11.54 -6.47
CA GLY A 18 4.13 -12.56 -5.43
C GLY A 18 4.43 -12.08 -4.01
N VAL A 19 4.77 -10.80 -3.80
CA VAL A 19 5.06 -10.22 -2.49
C VAL A 19 3.80 -10.13 -1.65
N LYS A 20 3.91 -10.52 -0.38
CA LYS A 20 2.78 -10.47 0.57
C LYS A 20 2.60 -9.06 1.15
N TYR A 21 1.37 -8.65 1.41
CA TYR A 21 1.05 -7.37 2.08
C TYR A 21 1.79 -7.16 3.41
N VAL A 22 2.15 -8.22 4.13
CA VAL A 22 2.95 -8.10 5.37
C VAL A 22 4.32 -7.46 5.12
N PHE A 23 4.96 -7.77 3.99
CA PHE A 23 6.24 -7.17 3.61
C PHE A 23 6.09 -5.67 3.36
N ILE A 24 5.04 -5.28 2.62
CA ILE A 24 4.74 -3.88 2.30
C ILE A 24 4.45 -3.10 3.59
N ALA A 25 3.64 -3.67 4.49
CA ALA A 25 3.32 -3.07 5.79
C ALA A 25 4.59 -2.82 6.64
N THR A 26 5.48 -3.81 6.70
CA THR A 26 6.78 -3.67 7.38
C THR A 26 7.62 -2.58 6.74
N LYS A 27 7.70 -2.53 5.40
CA LYS A 27 8.46 -1.53 4.66
C LYS A 27 8.00 -0.10 4.94
N ILE A 28 6.69 0.12 5.03
CA ILE A 28 6.12 1.47 5.28
C ILE A 28 5.93 1.77 6.78
N GLY A 29 6.39 0.88 7.67
CA GLY A 29 6.35 1.09 9.12
C GLY A 29 4.94 1.13 9.72
N VAL A 30 4.04 0.26 9.24
CA VAL A 30 2.67 0.11 9.76
C VAL A 30 2.35 -1.35 10.08
N HIS A 31 1.35 -1.56 10.94
CA HIS A 31 0.88 -2.91 11.21
C HIS A 31 0.12 -3.50 10.00
N ARG A 32 0.22 -4.81 9.79
CA ARG A 32 -0.44 -5.52 8.69
C ARG A 32 -1.95 -5.22 8.65
N SER A 33 -2.63 -5.23 9.80
CA SER A 33 -4.07 -4.97 9.85
C SER A 33 -4.41 -3.55 9.37
N THR A 34 -3.57 -2.56 9.68
CA THR A 34 -3.73 -1.17 9.21
C THR A 34 -3.69 -1.11 7.69
N LEU A 35 -2.70 -1.77 7.06
CA LEU A 35 -2.64 -1.85 5.60
C LEU A 35 -3.85 -2.61 5.02
N CYS A 36 -4.28 -3.72 5.65
CA CYS A 36 -5.45 -4.45 5.19
C CYS A 36 -6.74 -3.60 5.23
N HIS A 37 -6.97 -2.80 6.27
CA HIS A 37 -8.12 -1.88 6.30
C HIS A 37 -8.04 -0.80 5.21
N PHE A 38 -6.84 -0.28 4.92
CA PHE A 38 -6.63 0.63 3.79
C PHE A 38 -7.02 -0.01 2.47
N MET A 39 -6.54 -1.22 2.19
CA MET A 39 -6.83 -1.94 0.94
C MET A 39 -8.33 -2.27 0.80
N LYS A 40 -9.02 -2.53 1.92
CA LYS A 40 -10.46 -2.82 1.95
C LYS A 40 -11.36 -1.58 1.93
N ASN A 41 -10.78 -0.36 1.96
CA ASN A 41 -11.53 0.89 2.08
C ASN A 41 -12.47 0.94 3.30
N ASP A 42 -12.09 0.26 4.39
CA ASP A 42 -12.95 -0.02 5.56
C ASP A 42 -12.80 1.03 6.68
N ARG A 43 -11.85 1.97 6.55
CA ARG A 43 -11.65 3.09 7.50
C ARG A 43 -11.12 4.33 6.79
N ARG A 44 -11.43 5.52 7.33
CA ARG A 44 -10.64 6.73 7.03
C ARG A 44 -9.20 6.47 7.45
N THR A 45 -8.33 6.34 6.47
CA THR A 45 -6.95 5.94 6.70
C THR A 45 -6.10 7.14 7.09
N ALA A 46 -5.11 6.90 7.96
CA ALA A 46 -4.13 7.93 8.27
C ALA A 46 -3.26 8.27 7.05
N ASP A 47 -2.96 9.54 6.85
CA ASP A 47 -2.06 10.04 5.79
C ASP A 47 -0.72 9.29 5.76
N LYS A 48 -0.27 8.79 6.92
CA LYS A 48 0.92 7.93 7.03
C LYS A 48 0.87 6.70 6.10
N VAL A 49 -0.26 5.99 6.03
CA VAL A 49 -0.39 4.79 5.18
C VAL A 49 -0.34 5.20 3.71
N LYS A 50 -1.09 6.26 3.36
CA LYS A 50 -1.14 6.79 2.00
C LYS A 50 0.25 7.22 1.52
N ASN A 51 0.94 8.04 2.30
CA ASN A 51 2.27 8.55 1.95
C ASN A 51 3.29 7.41 1.88
N GLY A 52 3.29 6.48 2.84
CA GLY A 52 4.18 5.33 2.82
C GLY A 52 3.99 4.44 1.60
N LEU A 53 2.75 4.21 1.16
CA LEU A 53 2.47 3.44 -0.06
C LEU A 53 2.88 4.20 -1.33
N VAL A 54 2.70 5.52 -1.37
CA VAL A 54 3.14 6.34 -2.51
C VAL A 54 4.66 6.27 -2.64
N ASP A 55 5.40 6.42 -1.55
CA ASP A 55 6.86 6.38 -1.57
C ASP A 55 7.37 4.98 -1.93
N PHE A 56 6.75 3.93 -1.37
CA PHE A 56 7.03 2.55 -1.76
C PHE A 56 6.85 2.31 -3.27
N LEU A 57 5.76 2.82 -3.86
CA LEU A 57 5.50 2.67 -5.29
C LEU A 57 6.48 3.47 -6.17
N LYS A 58 6.97 4.63 -5.69
CA LYS A 58 8.03 5.39 -6.37
C LYS A 58 9.36 4.67 -6.36
N GLU A 59 9.75 4.07 -5.23
CA GLU A 59 10.99 3.29 -5.11
C GLU A 59 11.06 2.12 -6.09
N LEU A 60 9.89 1.56 -6.46
CA LEU A 60 9.78 0.46 -7.42
C LEU A 60 9.83 0.92 -8.90
N GLY A 61 9.86 2.22 -9.18
CA GLY A 61 9.79 2.75 -10.55
C GLY A 61 8.43 2.51 -11.23
N VAL A 62 7.38 2.26 -10.45
CA VAL A 62 5.99 2.09 -10.92
C VAL A 62 5.25 3.44 -10.95
N LEU A 63 5.98 4.52 -10.67
CA LEU A 63 5.56 5.91 -10.59
C LEU A 63 6.60 6.81 -11.25
#